data_AF-A0A9Q9N5R6-F1
#
_entry.id   AF-A0A9Q9N5R6-F1
#
_cell.length_a   1.000
_cell.length_b   1.000
_cell.length_c   1.000
_cell.angle_alpha   90.00
_cell.angle_beta   90.00
_cell.angle_gamma   90.00
#
_symmetry.space_group_name_H-M   'P 1'
#
loop_
_entity.id
_entity.type
_entity.pdbx_description
1 polymer ?
#
loop_
_entity_poly.entity_id
_entity_poly.type
_entity_poly.pdbx_seq_one_letter_code
_entity_poly.pdbx_strand_id
1 'polypeptide(L)' 'MTQYLITTFTDSTGETFKEVIKPRHNQTFEVVEADSKEEAIKKYESPKVKQQVIACNTNAQLNEHVINMKNI' A
#
# COMPACT_ATOMS: atom_id res chain seq x y z
N MET A 1 -15.09 6.33 -7.76
CA MET A 1 -15.06 6.27 -6.28
C MET A 1 -14.23 7.42 -5.76
N THR A 2 -14.62 8.06 -4.65
CA THR A 2 -13.92 9.21 -4.07
C THR A 2 -13.23 8.79 -2.77
N GLN A 3 -11.97 9.17 -2.61
CA GLN A 3 -11.19 8.90 -1.40
C GLN A 3 -11.40 10.04 -0.39
N TYR A 4 -11.39 9.74 0.91
CA TYR A 4 -11.47 10.72 2.01
C TYR A 4 -10.44 10.34 3.07
N LEU A 5 -9.75 11.33 3.63
CA LEU A 5 -8.91 11.16 4.81
C LEU A 5 -9.74 11.52 6.04
N ILE A 6 -9.82 10.60 7.01
CA ILE A 6 -10.45 10.85 8.30
C ILE A 6 -9.32 10.91 9.33
N THR A 7 -9.17 12.05 10.00
CA THR A 7 -8.24 12.18 11.12
C THR A 7 -9.05 12.23 12.42
N THR A 8 -8.50 11.64 13.47
CA THR A 8 -9.10 11.65 14.80
C THR A 8 -8.01 12.04 15.78
N PHE A 9 -8.24 13.11 16.53
CA PHE A 9 -7.30 13.58 17.55
C PHE A 9 -8.04 13.74 18.86
N THR A 10 -7.40 13.29 19.93
CA THR A 10 -7.88 13.45 21.31
C THR A 10 -6.98 14.49 21.95
N ASP A 11 -7.58 15.55 22.48
CA ASP A 11 -6.82 16.57 23.20
C ASP A 11 -6.47 16.11 24.63
N SER A 12 -5.75 16.95 25.37
CA SER A 12 -5.41 16.66 26.78
C SER A 12 -6.62 16.72 27.72
N THR A 13 -7.76 17.24 27.26
CA THR A 13 -9.03 17.27 28.02
C THR A 13 -9.86 16.01 27.82
N GLY A 14 -9.46 15.14 26.88
CA GLY A 14 -10.14 13.89 26.54
C GLY A 14 -11.22 14.07 25.46
N GLU A 15 -11.37 15.27 24.92
CA GLU A 15 -12.30 15.54 23.84
C GLU A 15 -11.71 15.02 22.52
N THR A 16 -12.50 14.24 21.80
CA THR A 16 -12.08 13.63 20.54
C THR A 16 -12.75 14.33 19.37
N PHE A 17 -11.93 14.89 18.50
CA PHE A 17 -12.36 15.60 17.30
C PHE A 17 -12.10 14.73 16.08
N LYS A 18 -13.04 14.77 15.14
CA LYS A 18 -12.95 14.05 13.86
C LYS A 18 -13.00 15.06 12.73
N GLU A 19 -12.00 15.01 11.85
CA GLU A 19 -11.96 15.84 10.66
C GLU A 19 -12.03 14.94 9.41
N VAL A 20 -12.82 15.38 8.42
CA VAL A 20 -12.97 14.67 7.15
C VAL A 20 -12.45 15.57 6.03
N ILE A 21 -11.37 15.13 5.40
CA ILE A 21 -10.67 15.89 4.37
C ILE A 21 -10.84 15.17 3.03
N LYS A 22 -11.33 15.91 2.03
CA LYS A 22 -11.41 15.42 0.64
C LYS A 22 -10.14 15.83 -0.13
N PRO A 23 -9.38 14.89 -0.71
CA PRO A 23 -8.23 15.20 -1.54
C PRO A 23 -8.66 15.91 -2.83
N ARG A 24 -7.78 16.78 -3.34
CA ARG A 24 -7.89 17.31 -4.71
C ARG A 24 -7.51 16.25 -5.74
N HIS A 25 -7.80 16.51 -7.01
CA HIS A 25 -7.59 15.55 -8.10
C HIS A 25 -6.13 15.09 -8.26
N ASN A 26 -5.17 15.89 -7.82
CA ASN A 26 -3.72 15.65 -7.90
C ASN A 26 -3.09 15.40 -6.52
N GLN A 27 -3.88 15.12 -5.49
CA GLN A 27 -3.42 14.94 -4.13
C GLN A 27 -3.71 13.51 -3.66
N THR A 28 -2.70 12.89 -3.05
CA THR A 28 -2.81 11.60 -2.36
C THR A 28 -2.40 11.77 -0.90
N PHE A 29 -2.91 10.88 -0.03
CA PHE A 29 -2.53 10.83 1.38
C PHE A 29 -1.85 9.51 1.65
N GLU A 30 -0.75 9.56 2.41
CA GLU A 30 -0.06 8.37 2.90
C GLU A 30 0.22 8.55 4.39
N VAL A 31 -0.05 7.50 5.16
CA VAL A 31 0.16 7.49 6.61
C VAL A 31 1.41 6.67 6.88
N VAL A 32 2.42 7.30 7.47
CA VAL A 32 3.71 6.68 7.81
C VAL A 32 3.95 6.88 9.29
N GLU A 33 4.31 5.80 9.99
CA GLU A 33 4.72 5.85 11.40
C GLU A 33 6.19 6.28 11.50
N ALA A 34 6.44 7.43 12.14
CA ALA A 34 7.77 7.97 12.35
C ALA A 34 7.80 8.93 13.54
N ASP A 35 8.95 9.04 14.19
CA ASP A 35 9.13 9.89 15.37
C ASP A 35 9.42 11.35 14.98
N SER A 36 9.79 11.60 13.72
CA SER A 36 10.07 12.92 13.17
C SER A 36 9.62 13.05 11.71
N LYS A 37 9.48 14.29 11.23
CA LYS A 37 9.12 14.57 9.84
C LYS A 37 10.19 14.05 8.89
N GLU A 38 11.45 14.25 9.22
CA GLU A 38 12.60 13.81 8.44
C GLU A 38 12.65 12.29 8.33
N GLU A 39 12.32 11.57 9.41
CA GLU A 39 12.22 10.11 9.40
C GLU A 39 11.01 9.62 8.61
N ALA A 40 9.86 10.31 8.69
CA ALA A 40 8.67 9.98 7.89
C ALA A 40 8.99 10.04 6.39
N ILE A 41 9.68 11.10 5.96
CA ILE A 41 10.11 11.27 4.57
C ILE A 41 11.11 10.17 4.20
N LYS A 42 12.12 9.91 5.04
CA LYS A 42 13.07 8.81 4.79
C LYS A 42 12.38 7.47 4.66
N LYS A 43 11.38 7.16 5.50
CA LYS A 43 10.61 5.90 5.45
C LYS A 43 9.72 5.79 4.21
N TYR A 44 9.19 6.91 3.73
CA TYR A 44 8.41 7.00 2.49
C TYR A 44 9.30 6.84 1.25
N GLU A 45 10.42 7.56 1.21
CA GLU A 45 11.37 7.56 0.09
C GLU A 45 12.26 6.33 0.07
N SER A 46 12.45 5.66 1.22
CA SER A 46 13.21 4.41 1.29
C SER A 46 12.50 3.37 0.43
N PRO A 47 13.18 2.77 -0.56
CA PRO A 47 12.61 1.70 -1.35
C PRO A 47 12.36 0.52 -0.43
N LYS A 48 11.13 0.38 0.08
CA LYS A 48 10.68 -0.86 0.70
C LYS A 48 10.88 -1.94 -0.36
N VAL A 49 11.88 -2.79 -0.15
CA VAL A 49 11.95 -4.10 -0.80
C VAL A 49 10.54 -4.67 -0.70
N LYS A 50 9.89 -4.92 -1.85
CA LYS A 50 8.53 -5.46 -1.93
C LYS A 50 8.49 -6.86 -1.31
N GLN A 51 8.54 -6.94 0.02
CA GLN A 51 8.28 -8.14 0.81
C GLN A 51 6.86 -7.97 1.35
N GLN A 52 5.88 -8.84 1.12
CA GLN A 52 5.77 -10.08 0.37
C GLN A 52 4.27 -10.25 0.08
N VAL A 53 3.90 -10.69 -1.11
CA VAL A 53 2.92 -11.77 -1.22
C VAL A 53 3.64 -12.90 -1.94
N ILE A 54 4.25 -13.78 -1.16
CA ILE A 54 4.63 -15.13 -1.58
C ILE A 54 3.58 -16.07 -0.94
N ALA A 55 3.26 -17.15 -1.67
CA ALA A 55 2.35 -18.26 -1.38
C ALA A 55 0.99 -18.10 -2.12
N CYS A 56 0.54 -18.94 -3.07
CA CYS A 56 1.00 -20.23 -3.60
C CYS A 56 0.40 -20.43 -5.01
N ASN A 57 1.19 -20.86 -6.00
CA ASN A 57 0.80 -21.89 -6.98
C ASN A 57 2.00 -22.25 -7.87
N THR A 58 2.98 -22.93 -7.26
CA THR A 58 3.83 -23.86 -8.00
C THR A 58 2.96 -25.06 -8.39
N ASN A 59 2.33 -25.00 -9.57
CA ASN A 59 2.12 -26.10 -10.53
C ASN A 59 0.97 -25.78 -11.50
N ALA A 60 1.15 -26.23 -12.74
CA ALA A 60 0.18 -26.29 -13.85
C ALA A 60 0.05 -25.06 -14.77
N GLN A 61 1.11 -24.71 -15.51
CA GLN A 61 0.92 -24.14 -16.86
C GLN A 61 2.08 -24.30 -17.86
N LEU A 62 3.14 -25.06 -17.54
CA LEU A 62 4.20 -25.41 -18.51
C LEU A 62 4.00 -26.78 -19.19
N ASN A 63 2.78 -27.32 -19.17
CA ASN A 63 2.45 -28.61 -19.79
C ASN A 63 1.57 -28.51 -21.05
N GLU A 64 1.58 -27.38 -21.76
CA GLU A 64 0.96 -27.30 -23.10
C GLU A 64 1.96 -26.98 -24.23
N HIS A 65 3.20 -26.59 -23.93
CA HIS A 65 4.18 -26.24 -24.98
C HIS A 65 5.16 -27.36 -25.37
N VAL A 66 5.12 -28.52 -24.69
CA VAL A 66 6.02 -29.65 -25.00
C VAL A 66 5.32 -30.78 -25.77
N ILE A 67 3.99 -30.75 -25.87
CA ILE A 67 3.23 -31.82 -26.56
C ILE A 67 3.07 -31.56 -28.07
N ASN A 68 3.18 -30.30 -28.54
CA ASN A 68 2.89 -29.97 -29.94
C ASN A 68 4.13 -29.85 -30.87
N MET A 69 5.30 -30.33 -30.44
CA MET A 69 6.50 -30.43 -31.29
C MET A 69 7.06 -31.86 -31.38
N LYS A 70 6.26 -32.86 -30.98
CA LYS A 70 6.56 -34.30 -31.16
C LYS A 70 5.64 -34.99 -32.19
N ASN A 71 4.78 -34.25 -32.87
CA ASN A 71 3.84 -34.74 -33.89
C ASN A 71 3.97 -34.02 -35.25
N ILE A 72 5.20 -33.78 -35.71
CA ILE A 72 5.53 -33.60 -37.14
C ILE A 72 6.77 -34.44 -37.43
#